data_AF-A0A950C2I0-F1
#
_entry.id   AF-A0A950C2I0-F1
#
_cell.length_a   1.000
_cell.length_b   1.000
_cell.length_c   1.000
_cell.angle_alpha   90.00
_cell.angle_beta   90.00
_cell.angle_gamma   90.00
#
_symmetry.space_group_name_H-M   'P 1'
#
loop_
_entity.id
_entity.type
_entity.pdbx_description
1 polymer ?
#
loop_
_entity_poly.entity_id
_entity_poly.type
_entity_poly.pdbx_seq_one_letter_code
_entity_poly.pdbx_strand_id
1 'polypeptide(L)'
;MSRQPARASSGRYVSRLTGGTLAVIMAGGRGERLRDLTLNRCKPATPFGGKFRIIDFVLSNCVNSGIRQIYLMTQYKGQSL
;
A
#
# COMPACT_ATOMS: atom_id res chain seq x y z
N MET A 1 1.94 -42.47 23.95
CA MET A 1 1.15 -42.00 22.80
C MET A 1 1.33 -40.49 22.64
N SER A 2 2.36 -40.07 21.90
CA SER A 2 2.64 -38.66 21.63
C SER A 2 1.77 -38.16 20.48
N ARG A 3 0.89 -37.19 20.76
CA ARG A 3 0.16 -36.46 19.71
C ARG A 3 1.16 -35.54 18.99
N GLN A 4 1.57 -35.91 17.79
CA GLN A 4 2.24 -34.99 16.87
C GLN A 4 1.30 -33.81 16.57
N PRO A 5 1.72 -32.54 16.72
CA PRO A 5 0.94 -31.42 16.26
C PRO A 5 0.89 -31.47 14.73
N ALA A 6 -0.32 -31.52 14.18
CA ALA A 6 -0.57 -31.47 12.76
C ALA A 6 0.20 -30.28 12.14
N ARG A 7 0.98 -30.53 11.08
CA ARG A 7 1.60 -29.48 10.25
C ARG A 7 0.52 -28.48 9.84
N ALA A 8 0.45 -27.35 10.52
CA ALA A 8 -0.44 -26.27 10.13
C ALA A 8 -0.04 -25.84 8.72
N SER A 9 -0.93 -26.02 7.76
CA SER A 9 -0.75 -25.61 6.37
C SER A 9 -0.32 -24.14 6.34
N SER A 10 0.92 -23.85 5.97
CA SER A 10 1.50 -22.49 6.00
C SER A 10 0.63 -21.45 5.28
N GLY A 11 -0.14 -21.85 4.26
CA GLY A 11 -1.08 -20.97 3.55
C GLY A 11 -2.19 -20.38 4.44
N ARG A 12 -2.70 -21.12 5.43
CA ARG A 12 -3.74 -20.62 6.35
C ARG A 12 -3.16 -19.66 7.39
N TYR A 13 -1.89 -19.81 7.73
CA TYR A 13 -1.20 -18.93 8.67
C TYR A 13 -0.92 -17.56 8.04
N VAL A 14 -0.33 -17.52 6.85
CA VAL A 14 -0.06 -16.25 6.13
C VAL A 14 -1.35 -15.49 5.85
N SER A 15 -2.40 -16.18 5.39
CA SER A 15 -3.72 -15.56 5.17
C SER A 15 -4.31 -14.92 6.44
N ARG A 16 -4.10 -15.53 7.61
CA ARG A 16 -4.53 -14.95 8.90
C ARG A 16 -3.71 -13.73 9.30
N LEU A 17 -2.38 -13.77 9.09
CA LEU A 17 -1.51 -12.64 9.37
C LEU A 17 -1.90 -11.42 8.53
N THR A 18 -2.06 -11.60 7.22
CA THR A 18 -2.35 -10.49 6.30
C THR A 18 -3.78 -9.98 6.46
N GLY A 19 -4.74 -10.88 6.76
CA GLY A 19 -6.13 -10.52 7.01
C GLY A 19 -6.33 -9.61 8.24
N GLY A 20 -5.50 -9.77 9.27
CA GLY A 20 -5.51 -8.95 10.49
C GLY A 20 -4.57 -7.73 10.48
N THR A 21 -3.83 -7.51 9.38
CA THR A 21 -2.84 -6.43 9.29
C THR A 21 -3.48 -5.15 8.72
N LEU A 22 -3.22 -4.01 9.37
CA LEU A 22 -3.52 -2.67 8.85
C LEU A 22 -2.28 -2.08 8.16
N ALA A 23 -2.39 -1.79 6.87
CA ALA A 23 -1.39 -0.99 6.17
C ALA A 23 -1.71 0.50 6.31
N VAL A 24 -0.74 1.29 6.78
CA VAL A 24 -0.82 2.76 6.79
C VAL A 24 0.18 3.30 5.79
N ILE A 25 -0.31 3.93 4.73
CA ILE A 25 0.51 4.50 3.65
C ILE A 25 0.62 6.01 3.86
N MET A 26 1.85 6.49 4.07
CA MET A 26 2.16 7.90 4.26
C MET A 26 2.27 8.61 2.90
N ALA A 27 1.15 9.11 2.40
CA ALA A 27 0.99 9.74 1.08
C ALA A 27 1.12 11.28 1.10
N GLY A 28 1.84 11.84 2.07
CA GLY A 28 1.95 13.30 2.28
C GLY A 28 3.05 14.04 1.50
N GLY A 29 3.86 13.35 0.69
CA GLY A 29 5.05 13.93 0.07
C GLY A 29 4.74 15.07 -0.91
N ARG A 30 5.28 16.27 -0.64
CA ARG A 30 5.19 17.43 -1.56
C ARG A 30 5.90 17.19 -2.89
N GLY A 31 7.03 16.48 -2.86
CA GLY A 31 7.77 16.11 -4.07
C GLY A 31 8.51 17.26 -4.75
N GLU A 32 8.98 18.25 -4.00
CA GLU A 32 9.59 19.50 -4.50
C GLU A 32 10.67 19.30 -5.57
N ARG A 33 11.45 18.22 -5.46
CA ARG A 33 12.49 17.85 -6.44
C ARG A 33 11.95 17.48 -7.83
N LEU A 34 10.66 17.18 -7.95
CA LEU A 34 9.98 16.87 -9.21
C LEU A 34 9.43 18.12 -9.91
N ARG A 35 9.57 19.31 -9.29
CA ARG A 35 9.18 20.61 -9.87
C ARG A 35 7.76 20.57 -10.43
N ASP A 36 7.62 20.86 -11.73
CA ASP A 36 6.36 21.07 -12.44
C ASP A 36 5.41 19.87 -12.36
N LEU A 37 5.95 18.66 -12.24
CA LEU A 37 5.15 17.44 -12.09
C LEU A 37 4.31 17.42 -10.80
N THR A 38 4.73 18.16 -9.78
CA THR A 38 4.06 18.26 -8.47
C THR A 38 3.46 19.65 -8.19
N LEU A 39 3.45 20.54 -9.19
CA LEU A 39 2.90 21.89 -9.01
C LEU A 39 1.44 21.89 -8.60
N ASN A 40 0.63 20.97 -9.13
CA ASN A 40 -0.83 20.93 -8.88
C ASN A 40 -1.32 19.63 -8.24
N ARG A 41 -0.40 18.75 -7.82
CA ARG A 41 -0.73 17.44 -7.25
C ARG A 41 0.32 17.01 -6.23
N CYS A 42 -0.05 16.12 -5.33
CA CYS A 42 0.89 15.49 -4.42
C CYS A 42 1.79 14.50 -5.17
N LYS A 43 2.99 14.22 -4.64
CA LYS A 43 3.94 13.27 -5.26
C LYS A 43 3.32 11.90 -5.52
N PRO A 44 2.51 11.31 -4.62
CA PRO A 44 1.92 9.99 -4.89
C PRO A 44 0.90 9.99 -6.04
N ALA A 45 0.26 11.13 -6.33
CA ALA A 45 -0.67 11.30 -7.45
C ALA A 45 0.01 11.59 -8.80
N THR A 46 1.35 11.68 -8.83
CA THR A 46 2.10 11.90 -10.07
C THR A 46 1.90 10.72 -11.03
N PRO A 47 1.55 10.97 -12.31
CA PRO A 47 1.41 9.91 -13.31
C PRO A 47 2.72 9.14 -13.52
N PHE A 48 2.60 7.84 -13.76
CA PHE A 48 3.72 6.94 -14.00
C PHE A 48 3.28 5.83 -14.98
N GLY A 49 4.13 5.49 -15.95
CA GLY A 49 3.86 4.37 -16.86
C GLY A 49 2.58 4.54 -17.71
N GLY A 50 2.22 5.77 -18.08
CA GLY A 50 1.08 6.10 -18.94
C GLY A 50 -0.26 6.16 -18.21
N LYS A 51 -0.67 5.06 -17.55
CA LYS A 51 -2.02 4.93 -16.95
C LYS A 51 -2.06 4.92 -15.43
N PHE A 52 -0.91 4.80 -14.77
CA PHE A 52 -0.85 4.64 -13.32
C PHE A 52 -0.42 5.92 -12.62
N ARG A 53 -0.57 5.95 -11.31
CA ARG A 53 0.05 6.90 -10.39
C ARG A 53 1.06 6.18 -9.51
N ILE A 54 2.00 6.92 -8.94
CA ILE A 54 3.03 6.33 -8.04
C ILE A 54 2.40 5.53 -6.89
N ILE A 55 1.26 5.99 -6.34
CA ILE A 55 0.58 5.30 -5.24
C ILE A 55 0.04 3.91 -5.61
N ASP A 56 -0.28 3.68 -6.88
CA ASP A 56 -0.89 2.43 -7.34
C ASP A 56 0.02 1.22 -7.11
N PHE A 57 1.34 1.43 -7.14
CA PHE A 57 2.31 0.37 -6.87
C PHE A 57 2.22 -0.13 -5.42
N VAL A 58 2.13 0.78 -4.45
CA VAL A 58 2.03 0.41 -3.03
C VAL A 58 0.69 -0.24 -2.74
N LEU A 59 -0.40 0.31 -3.30
CA LEU A 59 -1.74 -0.27 -3.17
C LEU A 59 -1.80 -1.68 -3.78
N SER A 60 -1.24 -1.86 -4.98
CA SER A 60 -1.17 -3.17 -5.64
C SER A 60 -0.37 -4.16 -4.81
N ASN A 61 0.74 -3.73 -4.20
CA ASN A 61 1.53 -4.58 -3.31
C ASN A 61 0.73 -5.03 -2.09
N CYS A 62 -0.03 -4.13 -1.45
CA CYS A 62 -0.89 -4.49 -0.33
C CYS A 62 -1.94 -5.53 -0.73
N VAL A 63 -2.66 -5.28 -1.84
CA VAL A 63 -3.71 -6.17 -2.33
C VAL A 63 -3.14 -7.54 -2.74
N ASN A 64 -2.05 -7.56 -3.51
CA ASN A 64 -1.39 -8.79 -3.95
C ASN A 64 -0.80 -9.60 -2.79
N SER A 65 -0.51 -8.93 -1.67
CA SER A 65 -0.05 -9.58 -0.43
C SER A 65 -1.20 -9.99 0.50
N GLY A 66 -2.46 -9.80 0.11
CA GLY A 66 -3.63 -10.14 0.93
C GLY A 66 -3.88 -9.18 2.10
N ILE A 67 -3.27 -7.98 2.09
CA ILE A 67 -3.51 -6.91 3.06
C ILE A 67 -4.61 -6.00 2.51
N ARG A 68 -5.80 -6.10 3.10
CA ARG A 68 -7.01 -5.42 2.59
C ARG A 68 -7.47 -4.25 3.44
N GLN A 69 -6.95 -4.12 4.66
CA GLN A 69 -7.18 -2.97 5.52
C GLN A 69 -6.08 -1.95 5.22
N ILE A 70 -6.41 -0.87 4.51
CA ILE A 70 -5.43 0.10 4.01
C ILE A 70 -5.91 1.51 4.33
N TYR A 71 -5.11 2.27 5.08
CA TYR A 71 -5.33 3.67 5.41
C TYR A 71 -4.33 4.55 4.66
N LEU A 72 -4.82 5.60 4.02
CA LEU A 72 -4.00 6.60 3.33
C LEU A 72 -3.90 7.86 4.18
N MET A 73 -2.71 8.15 4.70
CA MET A 73 -2.44 9.39 5.43
C MET A 73 -1.92 10.43 4.45
N THR A 74 -2.76 11.42 4.11
CA THR A 74 -2.39 12.51 3.22
C THR A 74 -2.02 13.77 4.00
N GLN A 75 -1.31 14.70 3.37
CA GLN A 75 -0.95 15.99 3.98
C GLN A 75 -1.01 17.08 2.91
N TYR A 76 0.00 17.13 2.03
CA TYR A 76 0.05 18.14 0.97
C TYR A 76 -0.86 17.76 -0.20
N LYS A 77 -1.78 18.64 -0.60
CA LYS A 77 -2.66 18.49 -1.78
C LYS A 77 -3.35 17.12 -1.86
N GLY A 78 -3.88 16.63 -0.73
CA GLY A 78 -4.54 15.33 -0.64
C GLY A 78 -5.71 15.15 -1.60
N GLN A 79 -6.39 16.22 -2.00
CA GLN A 79 -7.48 16.20 -2.98
C GLN A 79 -7.08 15.73 -4.39
N SER A 80 -5.78 15.68 -4.71
CA SER A 80 -5.28 15.21 -6.00
C SER A 80 -5.14 13.69 -6.10
N LEU A 81 -5.31 12.99 -4.98
CA LEU A 81 -5.16 11.55 -4.86
C LEU A 81 -6.41 10.82 -5.36
#